data_AF-A0A9P0D1W7-F1
#
_entry.id   AF-A0A9P0D1W7-F1
#
_cell.length_a   1.000
_cell.length_b   1.000
_cell.length_c   1.000
_cell.angle_alpha   90.00
_cell.angle_beta   90.00
_cell.angle_gamma   90.00
#
_symmetry.space_group_name_H-M   'P 1'
#
loop_
_entity.id
_entity.type
_entity.pdbx_description
1 polymer ?
#
loop_
_entity_poly.entity_id
_entity_poly.type
_entity_poly.pdbx_seq_one_letter_code
_entity_poly.pdbx_strand_id
1 'polypeptide(L)'
;MKPQKNIIITVAPQQDQENVKDTRKTFKDLQRNATDKENLIGRSSTAKDIKVFSDSGKVEPKKKKLQMISKSTQTGQSYVTADDLISEEPSVDYWKKLAETRGQSLDDSLHEIEKLKDNVHALKEENKICKEMLEESKTLVEVLQEMLSESEGGESQDNNSSIEQETEV
;
A
#
# COMPACT_ATOMS: atom_id res chain seq x y z
N MET A 1 70.00 -21.85 -22.81
CA MET A 1 68.84 -21.04 -22.36
C MET A 1 67.71 -21.25 -23.36
N LYS A 2 66.53 -21.72 -22.94
CA LYS A 2 65.38 -21.94 -23.85
C LYS A 2 64.54 -20.65 -23.88
N PRO A 3 64.09 -20.16 -25.06
CA PRO A 3 63.24 -18.97 -25.10
C PRO A 3 61.80 -19.32 -24.70
N GLN A 4 61.23 -18.53 -23.80
CA GLN A 4 59.81 -18.57 -23.45
C GLN A 4 58.98 -17.88 -24.53
N LYS A 5 57.89 -18.50 -24.97
CA LYS A 5 56.96 -17.96 -25.96
C LYS A 5 55.90 -17.14 -25.23
N ASN A 6 55.82 -15.85 -25.51
CA ASN A 6 54.75 -14.99 -24.98
C ASN A 6 53.50 -15.15 -25.85
N ILE A 7 52.37 -15.48 -25.23
CA ILE A 7 51.06 -15.56 -25.89
C ILE A 7 50.42 -14.17 -25.79
N ILE A 8 50.20 -13.52 -26.92
CA ILE A 8 49.48 -12.26 -27.03
C ILE A 8 48.03 -12.60 -27.36
N ILE A 9 47.10 -12.30 -26.45
CA ILE A 9 45.66 -12.44 -26.70
C ILE A 9 45.17 -11.10 -27.26
N THR A 10 44.87 -11.08 -28.55
CA THR A 10 44.22 -9.95 -29.21
C THR A 10 42.71 -10.08 -29.03
N VAL A 11 42.12 -9.24 -28.18
CA VAL A 11 40.66 -9.11 -28.04
C VAL A 11 40.18 -8.11 -29.08
N ALA A 12 39.33 -8.57 -29.99
CA ALA A 12 38.64 -7.71 -30.95
C ALA A 12 37.60 -6.83 -30.22
N PRO A 13 37.40 -5.55 -30.61
CA PRO A 13 36.34 -4.75 -30.04
C PRO A 13 34.99 -5.18 -30.64
N GLN A 14 34.14 -5.82 -29.83
CA GLN A 14 32.72 -6.01 -30.16
C GLN A 14 31.92 -4.80 -29.66
N GLN A 15 31.46 -4.01 -30.62
CA GLN A 15 30.23 -3.21 -30.68
C GLN A 15 29.77 -2.44 -29.43
N ASP A 16 29.94 -1.11 -29.50
CA ASP A 16 28.97 -0.18 -28.92
C ASP A 16 28.28 0.59 -30.05
N GLN A 17 27.15 0.05 -30.52
CA GLN A 17 26.16 0.81 -31.29
C GLN A 17 25.21 1.45 -30.27
N GLU A 18 25.62 2.56 -29.67
CA GLU A 18 24.73 3.35 -28.82
C GLU A 18 23.82 4.21 -29.71
N ASN A 19 22.59 3.73 -29.88
CA ASN A 19 21.49 4.46 -30.49
C ASN A 19 21.14 5.67 -29.61
N VAL A 20 21.66 6.85 -29.95
CA VAL A 20 21.33 8.13 -29.31
C VAL A 20 19.89 8.53 -29.69
N LYS A 21 18.91 7.89 -29.07
CA LYS A 21 17.49 8.24 -29.17
C LYS A 21 16.78 8.07 -27.83
N ASP A 22 17.23 8.77 -26.80
CA ASP A 22 16.37 9.05 -25.64
C ASP A 22 16.74 10.41 -25.02
N THR A 23 16.31 11.47 -25.70
CA THR A 23 16.14 12.76 -25.05
C THR A 23 15.00 12.63 -24.03
N ARG A 24 15.39 12.60 -22.74
CA ARG A 24 14.48 12.56 -21.59
C ARG A 24 13.37 13.61 -21.76
N LYS A 25 12.12 13.17 -21.96
CA LYS A 25 10.96 14.07 -22.02
C LYS A 25 10.77 14.71 -20.65
N THR A 26 11.03 16.01 -20.54
CA THR A 26 10.69 16.77 -19.34
C THR A 26 9.17 16.86 -19.21
N PHE A 27 8.64 16.55 -18.03
CA PHE A 27 7.22 16.66 -17.72
C PHE A 27 6.77 18.12 -17.97
N LYS A 28 5.75 18.31 -18.82
CA LYS A 28 5.15 19.63 -19.02
C LYS A 28 4.20 19.91 -17.86
N ASP A 29 4.31 21.07 -17.24
CA ASP A 29 3.36 21.54 -16.23
C ASP A 29 1.97 21.66 -16.88
N LEU A 30 1.06 20.75 -16.49
CA LEU A 30 -0.20 20.53 -17.18
C LEU A 30 -1.25 21.63 -16.91
N GLN A 31 -0.98 22.60 -16.02
CA GLN A 31 -1.99 23.53 -15.53
C GLN A 31 -1.45 24.94 -15.33
N ARG A 32 -0.89 25.56 -16.38
CA ARG A 32 -0.36 26.93 -16.29
C ARG A 32 -1.45 28.01 -16.19
N ASN A 33 -2.69 27.72 -16.59
CA ASN A 33 -3.79 28.70 -16.68
C ASN A 33 -5.13 28.20 -16.08
N ALA A 34 -5.13 27.23 -15.16
CA ALA A 34 -6.39 26.78 -14.54
C ALA A 34 -6.93 27.86 -13.59
N THR A 35 -7.96 28.59 -14.03
CA THR A 35 -8.71 29.57 -13.21
C THR A 35 -9.82 28.93 -12.39
N ASP A 36 -10.05 27.63 -12.55
CA ASP A 36 -11.12 26.88 -11.92
C ASP A 36 -10.58 25.99 -10.79
N LYS A 37 -11.23 26.09 -9.62
CA LYS A 37 -10.73 25.52 -8.35
C LYS A 37 -11.36 24.18 -7.96
N GLU A 38 -12.26 23.64 -8.77
CA GLU A 38 -13.02 22.45 -8.36
C GLU A 38 -12.40 21.10 -8.74
N ASN A 39 -11.32 21.07 -9.54
CA ASN A 39 -10.68 19.81 -9.98
C ASN A 39 -9.18 19.70 -9.60
N LEU A 40 -8.84 19.97 -8.35
CA LEU A 40 -7.53 19.64 -7.76
C LEU A 40 -7.66 18.44 -6.82
N ILE A 41 -7.89 17.25 -7.38
CA ILE A 41 -7.76 16.00 -6.64
C ILE A 41 -6.25 15.77 -6.43
N GLY A 42 -5.75 15.93 -5.20
CA GLY A 42 -4.42 15.43 -4.83
C GLY A 42 -3.52 16.26 -3.91
N ARG A 43 -3.96 17.41 -3.36
CA ARG A 43 -3.20 18.09 -2.28
C ARG A 43 -4.12 18.77 -1.28
N SER A 44 -4.14 18.27 -0.04
CA SER A 44 -4.67 18.98 1.12
C SER A 44 -3.76 20.18 1.42
N SER A 45 -4.04 21.31 0.78
CA SER A 45 -3.42 22.58 1.19
C SER A 45 -4.11 23.05 2.47
N THR A 46 -3.40 23.00 3.60
CA THR A 46 -3.79 23.66 4.84
C THR A 46 -3.74 25.17 4.62
N ALA A 47 -4.83 25.75 4.14
CA ALA A 47 -5.01 27.19 4.08
C ALA A 47 -5.33 27.71 5.48
N LYS A 48 -4.33 28.32 6.10
CA LYS A 48 -4.53 29.31 7.17
C LYS A 48 -5.36 30.45 6.56
N ASP A 49 -6.52 30.71 7.14
CA ASP A 49 -7.13 32.03 7.37
C ASP A 49 -8.63 31.87 7.63
N ILE A 50 -8.99 31.53 8.86
CA ILE A 50 -10.32 31.82 9.41
C ILE A 50 -10.08 32.77 10.59
N LYS A 51 -10.16 34.08 10.28
CA LYS A 51 -10.19 35.16 11.25
C LYS A 51 -11.64 35.33 11.70
N VAL A 52 -12.05 34.58 12.72
CA VAL A 52 -13.33 34.83 13.43
C VAL A 52 -12.98 35.39 14.81
N PHE A 53 -13.29 36.67 14.98
CA PHE A 53 -13.32 37.35 16.26
C PHE A 53 -14.38 36.69 17.16
N SER A 54 -13.97 36.22 18.33
CA SER A 54 -14.83 36.27 19.52
C SER A 54 -13.96 36.56 20.73
N ASP A 55 -14.31 37.68 21.35
CA ASP A 55 -13.80 38.25 22.58
C ASP A 55 -14.33 37.44 23.78
N SER A 56 -13.45 37.06 24.70
CA SER A 56 -13.70 37.00 26.14
C SER A 56 -12.47 36.44 26.84
N GLY A 57 -11.84 37.29 27.66
CA GLY A 57 -10.57 37.00 28.30
C GLY A 57 -10.62 35.97 29.43
N LYS A 58 -9.48 35.34 29.68
CA LYS A 58 -8.91 35.17 31.03
C LYS A 58 -7.48 34.65 30.96
N VAL A 59 -6.58 35.48 31.50
CA VAL A 59 -5.34 35.22 32.25
C VAL A 59 -4.64 33.86 32.07
N GLU A 60 -3.37 33.95 31.67
CA GLU A 60 -2.37 32.87 31.56
C GLU A 60 -2.25 31.97 32.81
N PRO A 61 -1.68 30.76 32.63
CA PRO A 61 -0.25 30.67 32.94
C PRO A 61 0.54 30.00 31.81
N LYS A 62 1.63 30.67 31.39
CA LYS A 62 2.63 30.19 30.43
C LYS A 62 3.20 28.85 30.89
N LYS A 63 2.70 27.76 30.34
CA LYS A 63 3.40 26.46 30.36
C LYS A 63 4.61 26.61 29.45
N LYS A 64 5.80 26.62 30.04
CA LYS A 64 7.08 26.60 29.32
C LYS A 64 7.08 25.35 28.44
N LYS A 65 6.85 25.55 27.14
CA LYS A 65 7.04 24.53 26.12
C LYS A 65 8.52 24.17 26.15
N LEU A 66 8.86 23.04 26.77
CA LEU A 66 10.18 22.43 26.60
C LEU A 66 10.27 22.07 25.13
N GLN A 67 10.87 22.99 24.37
CA GLN A 67 11.24 22.76 23.00
C GLN A 67 12.31 21.68 23.07
N MET A 68 11.94 20.44 22.76
CA MET A 68 12.92 19.40 22.44
C MET A 68 13.67 19.90 21.21
N ILE A 69 14.79 20.56 21.46
CA ILE A 69 15.81 20.80 20.45
C ILE A 69 16.35 19.39 20.18
N SER A 70 15.82 18.74 19.14
CA SER A 70 16.52 17.63 18.53
C SER A 70 17.89 18.16 18.15
N LYS A 71 18.92 17.72 18.89
CA LYS A 71 20.30 17.93 18.50
C LYS A 71 20.51 17.10 17.24
N SER A 72 20.12 17.67 16.10
CA SER A 72 20.59 17.19 14.80
C SER A 72 22.08 17.45 14.80
N THR A 73 22.83 16.45 15.28
CA THR A 73 24.27 16.47 15.18
C THR A 73 24.54 16.28 13.71
N GLN A 74 25.01 17.35 13.05
CA GLN A 74 25.50 17.26 11.68
C GLN A 74 26.72 16.37 11.72
N THR A 75 26.49 15.07 11.59
CA THR A 75 27.51 14.06 11.50
C THR A 75 28.28 14.34 10.21
N GLY A 76 29.57 14.64 10.31
CA GLY A 76 30.44 14.78 9.14
C GLY A 76 30.33 13.55 8.24
N GLN A 77 30.47 13.73 6.92
CA GLN A 77 30.40 12.62 5.97
C GLN A 77 31.44 11.56 6.35
N SER A 78 30.97 10.34 6.65
CA SER A 78 31.82 9.17 6.84
C SER A 78 32.13 8.57 5.48
N TYR A 79 33.39 8.60 5.08
CA TYR A 79 33.86 8.03 3.82
C TYR A 79 34.38 6.61 4.07
N VAL A 80 33.93 5.67 3.26
CA VAL A 80 34.48 4.31 3.26
C VAL A 80 35.50 4.22 2.13
N THR A 81 36.74 3.88 2.48
CA THR A 81 37.87 3.76 1.56
C THR A 81 38.06 2.31 1.12
N ALA A 82 38.79 2.06 0.03
CA ALA A 82 39.12 0.70 -0.42
C ALA A 82 39.85 -0.11 0.67
N ASP A 83 40.70 0.55 1.46
CA ASP A 83 41.41 -0.09 2.57
C ASP A 83 40.45 -0.62 3.66
N ASP A 84 39.28 -0.01 3.86
CA ASP A 84 38.26 -0.51 4.81
C ASP A 84 37.66 -1.86 4.40
N LEU A 85 37.78 -2.22 3.12
CA LEU A 85 37.25 -3.46 2.58
C LEU A 85 38.30 -4.58 2.51
N ILE A 86 39.58 -4.24 2.66
CA ILE A 86 40.72 -5.15 2.40
C ILE A 86 41.62 -5.32 3.65
N SER A 87 41.60 -4.36 4.58
CA SER A 87 42.36 -4.43 5.83
C SER A 87 41.77 -5.43 6.83
N GLU A 88 42.63 -5.93 7.72
CA GLU A 88 42.24 -6.86 8.80
C GLU A 88 41.38 -6.17 9.87
N GLU A 89 41.58 -4.86 10.07
CA GLU A 89 40.77 -4.01 10.94
C GLU A 89 40.20 -2.81 10.15
N PRO A 90 38.92 -2.88 9.73
CA PRO A 90 38.24 -1.77 9.05
C PRO A 90 38.14 -0.52 9.93
N SER A 91 38.13 0.67 9.32
CA SER A 91 38.02 1.92 10.07
C SER A 91 36.69 2.06 10.83
N VAL A 92 36.70 2.96 11.83
CA VAL A 92 35.51 3.33 12.60
C VAL A 92 34.39 3.88 11.68
N ASP A 93 34.76 4.59 10.61
CA ASP A 93 33.80 5.17 9.66
C ASP A 93 33.07 4.09 8.84
N TYR A 94 33.73 2.98 8.54
CA TYR A 94 33.08 1.80 7.95
C TYR A 94 31.99 1.24 8.87
N TRP A 95 32.34 0.97 10.14
CA TRP A 95 31.39 0.42 11.11
C TRP A 95 30.22 1.34 11.38
N LYS A 96 30.47 2.64 11.42
CA LYS A 96 29.43 3.66 11.55
C LYS A 96 28.47 3.65 10.37
N LYS A 97 28.97 3.65 9.13
CA LYS A 97 28.13 3.58 7.92
C LYS A 97 27.34 2.28 7.86
N LEU A 98 27.95 1.17 8.27
CA LEU A 98 27.27 -0.12 8.33
C LEU A 98 26.15 -0.12 9.38
N ALA A 99 26.38 0.46 10.56
CA ALA A 99 25.37 0.60 11.60
C ALA A 99 24.20 1.49 11.15
N GLU A 100 24.49 2.62 10.50
CA GLU A 100 23.47 3.51 9.91
C GLU A 100 22.65 2.78 8.83
N THR A 101 23.32 2.05 7.93
CA THR A 101 22.65 1.28 6.86
C THR A 101 21.75 0.19 7.44
N ARG A 102 22.23 -0.55 8.45
CA ARG A 102 21.43 -1.57 9.15
C ARG A 102 20.26 -0.94 9.91
N GLY A 103 20.47 0.22 10.51
CA GLY A 103 19.42 1.00 11.17
C GLY A 103 18.31 1.38 10.20
N GLN A 104 18.66 1.93 9.03
CA GLN A 104 17.69 2.26 7.99
C GLN A 104 16.95 1.01 7.49
N SER A 105 17.67 -0.08 7.19
CA SER A 105 17.05 -1.33 6.73
C SER A 105 16.09 -1.92 7.77
N LEU A 106 16.41 -1.79 9.06
CA LEU A 106 15.53 -2.21 10.15
C LEU A 106 14.29 -1.32 10.24
N ASP A 107 14.45 0.00 10.15
CA ASP A 107 13.34 0.96 10.16
C ASP A 107 12.37 0.70 8.99
N ASP A 108 12.90 0.51 7.79
CA ASP A 108 12.12 0.15 6.60
C ASP A 108 11.35 -1.17 6.82
N SER A 109 12.00 -2.18 7.41
CA SER A 109 11.37 -3.47 7.71
C SER A 109 10.27 -3.35 8.76
N LEU A 110 10.47 -2.54 9.80
CA LEU A 110 9.47 -2.30 10.84
C LEU A 110 8.25 -1.56 10.28
N HIS A 111 8.48 -0.57 9.43
CA HIS A 111 7.40 0.15 8.76
C HIS A 111 6.60 -0.76 7.82
N GLU A 112 7.27 -1.65 7.08
CA GLU A 112 6.60 -2.65 6.26
C GLU A 112 5.78 -3.64 7.11
N ILE A 113 6.31 -4.11 8.24
CA ILE A 113 5.58 -4.99 9.17
C ILE A 113 4.32 -4.31 9.70
N GLU A 114 4.40 -3.04 10.09
CA GLU A 114 3.24 -2.26 10.54
C GLU A 114 2.18 -2.17 9.43
N LYS A 115 2.59 -1.77 8.23
CA LYS A 115 1.69 -1.71 7.06
C LYS A 115 1.05 -3.07 6.74
N LEU A 116 1.80 -4.17 6.81
CA LEU A 116 1.29 -5.51 6.57
C LEU A 116 0.27 -5.93 7.65
N LYS A 117 0.51 -5.57 8.92
CA LYS A 117 -0.45 -5.82 10.01
C LYS A 117 -1.77 -5.10 9.77
N ASP A 118 -1.72 -3.82 9.37
CA ASP A 118 -2.92 -3.05 9.07
C ASP A 118 -3.70 -3.67 7.90
N ASN A 119 -3.00 -4.06 6.83
CA ASN A 119 -3.62 -4.73 5.69
C ASN A 119 -4.27 -6.07 6.09
N VAL A 120 -3.58 -6.89 6.88
CA VAL A 120 -4.13 -8.16 7.38
C VAL A 120 -5.35 -7.92 8.25
N HIS A 121 -5.34 -6.90 9.10
CA HIS A 121 -6.49 -6.53 9.92
C HIS A 121 -7.69 -6.13 9.05
N ALA A 122 -7.48 -5.23 8.08
CA ALA A 122 -8.52 -4.79 7.16
C ALA A 122 -9.13 -5.96 6.36
N LEU A 123 -8.29 -6.83 5.78
CA LEU A 123 -8.73 -8.00 5.02
C LEU A 123 -9.48 -9.01 5.89
N LYS A 124 -9.07 -9.18 7.15
CA LYS A 124 -9.80 -10.07 8.09
C LYS A 124 -11.19 -9.54 8.41
N GLU A 125 -11.32 -8.23 8.63
CA GLU A 125 -12.63 -7.63 8.89
C GLU A 125 -13.53 -7.69 7.66
N GLU A 126 -13.00 -7.39 6.47
CA GLU A 126 -13.75 -7.55 5.21
C GLU A 126 -14.21 -9.01 5.00
N ASN A 127 -13.32 -9.98 5.22
CA ASN A 127 -13.67 -11.40 5.09
C ASN A 127 -14.76 -11.82 6.09
N LYS A 128 -14.72 -11.28 7.31
CA LYS A 128 -15.74 -11.50 8.32
C LYS A 128 -17.10 -10.95 7.85
N ILE A 129 -17.14 -9.71 7.39
CA ILE A 129 -18.36 -9.09 6.86
C ILE A 129 -18.93 -9.90 5.68
N CYS A 130 -18.09 -10.35 4.74
CA CYS A 130 -18.54 -11.18 3.63
C CYS A 130 -19.13 -12.52 4.08
N LYS A 131 -18.58 -13.12 5.14
CA LYS A 131 -19.12 -14.37 5.72
C LYS A 131 -20.46 -14.16 6.40
N GLU A 132 -20.60 -13.06 7.14
CA GLU A 132 -21.87 -12.68 7.78
C GLU A 132 -22.95 -12.47 6.72
N MET A 133 -22.66 -11.68 5.67
CA MET A 133 -23.60 -11.45 4.56
C MET A 133 -23.95 -12.73 3.80
N LEU A 134 -22.99 -13.65 3.64
CA LEU A 134 -23.25 -14.97 3.05
C LEU A 134 -24.21 -15.78 3.91
N GLU A 135 -24.04 -15.76 5.23
CA GLU A 135 -24.90 -16.50 6.14
C GLU A 135 -26.32 -15.92 6.17
N GLU A 136 -26.44 -14.60 6.25
CA GLU A 136 -27.74 -13.91 6.11
C GLU A 136 -28.44 -14.24 4.79
N SER A 137 -27.69 -14.32 3.70
CA SER A 137 -28.23 -14.69 2.38
C SER A 137 -28.72 -16.14 2.35
N LYS A 138 -28.01 -17.08 3.00
CA LYS A 138 -28.49 -18.47 3.12
C LYS A 138 -29.75 -18.55 3.97
N THR A 139 -29.78 -17.86 5.10
CA THR A 139 -30.99 -17.79 5.96
C THR A 139 -32.18 -17.23 5.17
N LEU A 140 -31.97 -16.19 4.37
CA LEU A 140 -33.02 -15.65 3.51
C LEU A 140 -33.51 -16.69 2.48
N VAL A 141 -32.60 -17.43 1.84
CA VAL A 141 -32.95 -18.50 0.90
C VAL A 141 -33.74 -19.61 1.60
N GLU A 142 -33.35 -20.01 2.81
CA GLU A 142 -34.06 -21.02 3.61
C GLU A 142 -35.49 -20.58 3.92
N VAL A 143 -35.68 -19.34 4.38
CA VAL A 143 -37.03 -18.79 4.64
C VAL A 143 -37.88 -18.74 3.37
N LEU A 144 -37.30 -18.33 2.23
CA LEU A 144 -38.03 -18.32 0.96
C LEU A 144 -38.40 -19.73 0.49
N GLN A 145 -37.53 -20.73 0.70
CA GLN A 145 -37.82 -22.12 0.41
C GLN A 145 -38.94 -22.68 1.31
N GLU A 146 -38.96 -22.33 2.60
CA GLU A 146 -40.03 -22.68 3.52
C GLU A 146 -41.37 -22.12 3.05
N MET A 147 -41.44 -20.82 2.72
CA MET A 147 -42.65 -20.17 2.22
C MET A 147 -43.19 -20.81 0.93
N LEU A 148 -42.30 -21.18 0.00
CA LEU A 148 -42.69 -21.87 -1.24
C LEU A 148 -43.20 -23.29 -0.96
N SER A 149 -42.55 -24.02 -0.05
CA SER A 149 -42.95 -25.38 0.33
C SER A 149 -44.30 -25.42 1.05
N GLU A 150 -44.57 -24.43 1.90
CA GLU A 150 -45.89 -24.26 2.55
C GLU A 150 -47.00 -23.92 1.54
N SER A 151 -46.68 -23.18 0.47
CA SER A 151 -47.64 -22.85 -0.58
C SER A 151 -48.03 -24.05 -1.46
N GLU A 152 -47.10 -24.98 -1.73
CA GLU A 152 -47.37 -26.18 -2.53
C GLU A 152 -48.14 -27.27 -1.76
N GLY A 153 -48.07 -27.28 -0.43
CA GLY A 153 -48.78 -28.24 0.44
C GLY A 153 -50.29 -28.02 0.55
N GLY A 154 -50.84 -26.95 -0.03
CA GLY A 154 -52.26 -26.58 0.05
C GLY A 154 -53.15 -27.05 -1.11
N GLU A 155 -52.59 -27.61 -2.20
CA GLU A 155 -53.35 -27.94 -3.42
C GLU A 155 -53.55 -29.45 -3.67
N SER A 156 -53.79 -30.25 -2.62
CA SER A 156 -54.12 -31.66 -2.80
C SER A 156 -55.18 -32.19 -1.83
N GLN A 157 -56.41 -31.69 -1.97
CA GLN A 157 -57.61 -32.53 -1.80
C GLN A 157 -58.84 -31.83 -2.39
N ASP A 158 -59.76 -32.63 -2.91
CA ASP A 158 -61.07 -32.28 -3.47
C ASP A 158 -61.10 -31.85 -4.95
N ASN A 159 -60.96 -32.85 -5.82
CA ASN A 159 -61.79 -32.97 -7.02
C ASN A 159 -62.01 -34.45 -7.33
N ASN A 160 -62.82 -35.11 -6.51
CA ASN A 160 -63.51 -36.33 -6.92
C ASN A 160 -65.01 -36.11 -6.73
N SER A 161 -65.73 -35.82 -7.81
CA SER A 161 -67.15 -36.16 -7.88
C SER A 161 -67.58 -36.35 -9.33
N SER A 162 -68.12 -37.53 -9.58
CA SER A 162 -69.07 -37.85 -10.64
C SER A 162 -68.52 -37.94 -12.06
N ILE A 163 -68.09 -39.15 -12.44
CA ILE A 163 -68.62 -39.72 -13.67
C ILE A 163 -69.16 -41.12 -13.38
N GLU A 164 -70.48 -41.16 -13.26
CA GLU A 164 -71.29 -42.38 -13.15
C GLU A 164 -71.31 -43.13 -14.48
N GLN A 165 -71.76 -44.38 -14.35
CA GLN A 165 -71.85 -45.47 -15.31
C GLN A 165 -72.74 -45.18 -16.53
N GLU A 166 -72.83 -46.19 -17.42
CA GLU A 166 -73.68 -46.33 -18.63
C GLU A 166 -73.00 -45.85 -19.92
N THR A 167 -72.82 -46.64 -20.99
CA THR A 167 -73.69 -47.61 -21.69
C THR A 167 -72.80 -48.62 -22.47
N GLU A 168 -72.98 -49.94 -22.37
CA GLU A 168 -73.98 -50.82 -23.02
C GLU A 168 -73.37 -51.60 -24.22
N VAL A 169 -73.27 -52.92 -24.02
CA VAL A 169 -73.23 -54.11 -24.91
C VAL A 169 -72.66 -53.99 -26.33
#